data_AF-A0A1I2NMI8-F1
#
_entry.id   AF-A0A1I2NMI8-F1
#
_cell.length_a   1.000
_cell.length_b   1.000
_cell.length_c   1.000
_cell.angle_alpha   90.00
_cell.angle_beta   90.00
_cell.angle_gamma   90.00
#
_symmetry.space_group_name_H-M   'P 1'
#
loop_
_entity.id
_entity.type
_entity.pdbx_description
1 polymer ?
#
loop_
_entity_poly.entity_id
_entity_poly.type
_entity_poly.pdbx_seq_one_letter_code
_entity_poly.pdbx_strand_id
1 'polypeptide(L)'
;MKSWFNRSIVFFVAALALTSCEKDEDRAVAREGATINLTTSSNAVVLTEEGAEAEALTLSWDEADFGYQAAVTYALQIDTADNNFSTPFNMPLQDAREKVFTGAELNTLLTRLKYAQEETHDVNMRIRATVSNLVEPIYSAAQKVSVTTYSTFVEPSFVYVPGDYQGWSPETAPSLISVESNGIYQGIISFNNKDNNLKFKITEGRSWSVNYGGGAAAGTLALNGPDLAVPTKDSYRITVDLNNMTWSAAKYSWGLIGDATPGGWDKDTDMIYDNEAGVWRLTTALTAGKIKFRLNDDWGTNYGEDNGDSVLEAGGADISVAAGTYEIVLDLENEDGTATYTLTKK
;
A
#
# COMPACT_ATOMS: atom_id res chain seq x y z
N MET A 1 -41.20 90.97 -4.76
CA MET A 1 -41.13 89.89 -3.74
C MET A 1 -41.72 88.54 -4.20
N LYS A 2 -41.91 88.26 -5.51
CA LYS A 2 -42.40 86.95 -5.99
C LYS A 2 -41.35 86.02 -6.61
N SER A 3 -40.18 86.52 -7.01
CA SER A 3 -39.13 85.71 -7.66
C SER A 3 -38.09 85.09 -6.70
N TRP A 4 -37.97 85.62 -5.47
CA TRP A 4 -37.04 85.07 -4.46
C TRP A 4 -37.61 83.85 -3.74
N PHE A 5 -38.92 83.86 -3.46
CA PHE A 5 -39.63 82.75 -2.82
C PHE A 5 -39.61 81.46 -3.67
N ASN A 6 -39.75 81.60 -5.00
CA ASN A 6 -39.66 80.46 -5.93
C ASN A 6 -38.24 79.88 -6.05
N ARG A 7 -37.17 80.68 -5.80
CA ARG A 7 -35.79 80.17 -5.80
C ARG A 7 -35.45 79.43 -4.51
N SER A 8 -35.99 79.87 -3.38
CA SER A 8 -35.85 79.17 -2.09
C SER A 8 -36.60 77.84 -2.05
N ILE A 9 -37.77 77.74 -2.69
CA ILE A 9 -38.54 76.49 -2.78
C ILE A 9 -37.83 75.44 -3.64
N VAL A 10 -37.24 75.84 -4.77
CA VAL A 10 -36.51 74.89 -5.64
C VAL A 10 -35.24 74.38 -4.96
N PHE A 11 -34.56 75.20 -4.16
CA PHE A 11 -33.39 74.76 -3.38
C PHE A 11 -33.77 73.85 -2.20
N PHE A 12 -34.94 74.06 -1.58
CA PHE A 12 -35.45 73.24 -0.49
C PHE A 12 -35.96 71.87 -1.00
N VAL A 13 -36.59 71.84 -2.17
CA VAL A 13 -37.04 70.60 -2.83
C VAL A 13 -35.87 69.79 -3.39
N ALA A 14 -34.80 70.43 -3.87
CA ALA A 14 -33.56 69.75 -4.28
C ALA A 14 -32.76 69.18 -3.09
N ALA A 15 -32.79 69.83 -1.92
CA ALA A 15 -32.15 69.33 -0.71
C ALA A 15 -32.89 68.11 -0.10
N LEU A 16 -34.21 68.00 -0.30
CA LEU A 16 -35.02 66.84 0.12
C LEU A 16 -34.90 65.62 -0.81
N ALA A 17 -34.32 65.78 -2.01
CA ALA A 17 -34.10 64.68 -2.95
C ALA A 17 -32.77 63.92 -2.74
N LEU A 18 -31.91 64.38 -1.82
CA LEU A 18 -30.61 63.77 -1.51
C LEU A 18 -30.63 62.86 -0.27
N THR A 19 -31.78 62.61 0.35
CA THR A 19 -31.90 61.81 1.59
C THR A 19 -32.53 60.43 1.39
N SER A 20 -32.67 59.94 0.14
CA SER A 20 -33.32 58.65 -0.16
C SER A 20 -32.38 57.68 -0.88
N CYS A 21 -31.27 57.36 -0.22
CA CYS A 21 -30.58 56.09 -0.41
C CYS A 21 -30.16 55.58 0.98
N GLU A 22 -31.12 55.30 1.85
CA GLU A 22 -30.91 54.18 2.77
C GLU A 22 -31.05 52.93 1.91
N LYS A 23 -29.91 52.33 1.57
CA LYS A 23 -29.88 50.94 1.13
C LYS A 23 -30.29 50.15 2.37
N ASP A 24 -31.58 49.79 2.45
CA ASP A 24 -32.03 48.70 3.30
C ASP A 24 -31.37 47.43 2.76
N GLU A 25 -30.14 47.18 3.21
CA GLU A 25 -29.59 45.84 3.16
C GLU A 25 -30.28 45.09 4.30
N ASP A 26 -31.17 44.16 3.94
CA ASP A 26 -31.65 43.12 4.84
C ASP A 26 -30.43 42.39 5.40
N ARG A 27 -29.91 42.90 6.53
CA ARG A 27 -28.85 42.24 7.27
C ARG A 27 -29.50 41.05 7.95
N ALA A 28 -29.34 39.87 7.35
CA ALA A 28 -29.58 38.61 8.04
C ALA A 28 -28.69 38.58 9.28
N VAL A 29 -29.27 38.88 10.44
CA VAL A 29 -28.59 38.75 11.73
C VAL A 29 -28.53 37.26 12.01
N ALA A 30 -27.32 36.70 12.06
CA ALA A 30 -27.09 35.34 12.52
C ALA A 30 -27.70 35.19 13.92
N ARG A 31 -28.77 34.40 14.01
CA ARG A 31 -29.25 33.85 15.29
C ARG A 31 -28.32 32.70 15.67
N GLU A 32 -28.26 32.38 16.96
CA GLU A 32 -27.69 31.11 17.43
C GLU A 32 -28.39 29.98 16.64
N GLY A 33 -27.69 29.40 15.67
CA GLY A 33 -28.26 28.44 14.73
C GLY A 33 -28.76 27.21 15.47
N ALA A 34 -29.85 26.61 14.97
CA ALA A 34 -30.33 25.34 15.48
C ALA A 34 -29.19 24.30 15.42
N THR A 35 -29.01 23.54 16.50
CA THR A 35 -27.97 22.51 16.57
C THR A 35 -28.24 21.42 15.53
N ILE A 36 -27.24 21.08 14.72
CA ILE A 36 -27.33 19.91 13.82
C ILE A 36 -27.47 18.66 14.68
N ASN A 37 -28.56 17.92 14.52
CA ASN A 37 -28.77 16.66 15.21
C ASN A 37 -28.17 15.53 14.38
N LEU A 38 -26.97 15.07 14.75
CA LEU A 38 -26.34 13.88 14.17
C LEU A 38 -26.81 12.63 14.93
N THR A 39 -27.37 11.66 14.22
CA THR A 39 -27.75 10.35 14.72
C THR A 39 -26.91 9.26 14.08
N THR A 40 -26.78 8.14 14.79
CA THR A 40 -26.07 6.94 14.32
C THR A 40 -27.02 5.74 14.39
N SER A 41 -26.91 4.80 13.44
CA SER A 41 -27.71 3.57 13.47
C SER A 41 -27.34 2.64 14.62
N SER A 42 -26.10 2.74 15.12
CA SER A 42 -25.59 2.05 16.29
C SER A 42 -24.54 2.89 17.02
N ASN A 43 -24.36 2.65 18.32
CA ASN A 43 -23.27 3.21 19.13
C ASN A 43 -22.12 2.20 19.33
N ALA A 44 -22.30 0.95 18.91
CA ALA A 44 -21.29 -0.10 18.93
C ALA A 44 -21.37 -0.93 17.64
N VAL A 45 -20.24 -1.15 16.99
CA VAL A 45 -20.14 -1.90 15.74
C VAL A 45 -19.02 -2.92 15.88
N VAL A 46 -19.34 -4.20 15.64
CA VAL A 46 -18.33 -5.26 15.57
C VAL A 46 -18.13 -5.61 14.11
N LEU A 47 -16.96 -5.28 13.58
CA LEU A 47 -16.60 -5.56 12.20
C LEU A 47 -16.01 -6.95 12.08
N THR A 48 -16.33 -7.62 10.99
CA THR A 48 -15.77 -8.92 10.61
C THR A 48 -15.40 -8.89 9.14
N GLU A 49 -14.47 -9.74 8.74
CA GLU A 49 -14.11 -9.91 7.33
C GLU A 49 -15.30 -10.36 6.48
N GLU A 50 -16.11 -11.30 6.98
CA GLU A 50 -17.34 -11.77 6.31
C GLU A 50 -18.35 -10.63 6.08
N GLY A 51 -18.43 -9.67 7.00
CA GLY A 51 -19.31 -8.50 6.92
C GLY A 51 -18.72 -7.31 6.16
N ALA A 52 -17.57 -7.46 5.50
CA ALA A 52 -16.82 -6.35 4.90
C ALA A 52 -17.65 -5.54 3.87
N GLU A 53 -18.49 -6.20 3.07
CA GLU A 53 -19.33 -5.54 2.07
C GLU A 53 -20.70 -5.11 2.60
N ALA A 54 -21.09 -5.57 3.79
CA ALA A 54 -22.37 -5.23 4.41
C ALA A 54 -22.35 -3.81 5.00
N GLU A 55 -23.53 -3.18 5.07
CA GLU A 55 -23.70 -1.91 5.79
C GLU A 55 -23.42 -2.11 7.29
N ALA A 56 -22.47 -1.36 7.83
CA ALA A 56 -22.00 -1.49 9.20
C ALA A 56 -22.43 -0.32 10.10
N LEU A 57 -22.49 0.90 9.55
CA LEU A 57 -22.88 2.10 10.30
C LEU A 57 -23.51 3.14 9.37
N THR A 58 -24.67 3.65 9.73
CA THR A 58 -25.32 4.77 9.04
C THR A 58 -25.34 5.98 9.94
N LEU A 59 -24.87 7.10 9.41
CA LEU A 59 -24.94 8.42 10.03
C LEU A 59 -25.97 9.26 9.29
N SER A 60 -26.88 9.90 10.01
CA SER A 60 -27.88 10.81 9.42
C SER A 60 -27.91 12.12 10.20
N TRP A 61 -28.16 13.23 9.52
CA TRP A 61 -28.25 14.53 10.18
C TRP A 61 -29.29 15.44 9.54
N ASP A 62 -29.87 16.28 10.40
CA ASP A 62 -30.81 17.32 9.97
C ASP A 62 -30.10 18.44 9.19
N GLU A 63 -30.88 19.19 8.40
CA GLU A 63 -30.37 20.37 7.72
C GLU A 63 -29.90 21.44 8.72
N ALA A 64 -28.79 22.10 8.40
CA ALA A 64 -28.19 23.11 9.27
C ALA A 64 -28.89 24.44 9.05
N ASP A 65 -29.35 25.06 10.14
CA ASP A 65 -30.03 26.35 10.09
C ASP A 65 -29.05 27.49 10.38
N PHE A 66 -28.70 28.24 9.33
CA PHE A 66 -27.88 29.46 9.43
C PHE A 66 -28.73 30.73 9.67
N GLY A 67 -30.04 30.60 9.83
CA GLY A 67 -31.00 31.70 10.00
C GLY A 67 -31.45 32.36 8.69
N TYR A 68 -31.03 31.83 7.54
CA TYR A 68 -31.41 32.26 6.20
C TYR A 68 -31.22 31.13 5.19
N GLN A 69 -31.84 31.25 4.01
CA GLN A 69 -31.72 30.24 2.96
C GLN A 69 -30.34 30.33 2.28
N ALA A 70 -29.55 29.27 2.40
CA ALA A 70 -28.23 29.16 1.78
C ALA A 70 -27.97 27.73 1.29
N ALA A 71 -27.07 27.57 0.32
CA ALA A 71 -26.57 26.27 -0.08
C ALA A 71 -25.57 25.78 0.97
N VAL A 72 -25.97 24.78 1.77
CA VAL A 72 -25.13 24.22 2.84
C VAL A 72 -24.31 23.05 2.29
N THR A 73 -23.01 23.07 2.59
CA THR A 73 -22.10 21.94 2.37
C THR A 73 -21.67 21.32 3.71
N TYR A 74 -21.53 20.00 3.72
CA TYR A 74 -21.24 19.20 4.89
C TYR A 74 -19.90 18.49 4.75
N ALA A 75 -19.24 18.33 5.87
CA ALA A 75 -18.13 17.41 6.03
C ALA A 75 -18.32 16.61 7.32
N LEU A 76 -18.05 15.31 7.26
CA LEU A 76 -17.91 14.48 8.44
C LEU A 76 -16.49 14.61 8.98
N GLN A 77 -16.38 15.07 10.21
CA GLN A 77 -15.13 15.09 10.96
C GLN A 77 -15.07 13.87 11.85
N ILE A 78 -13.94 13.17 11.79
CA ILE A 78 -13.71 11.91 12.49
C ILE A 78 -12.38 12.03 13.21
N ASP A 79 -12.35 11.69 14.49
CA ASP A 79 -11.13 11.75 15.28
C ASP A 79 -11.10 10.65 16.32
N THR A 80 -9.91 10.39 16.85
CA THR A 80 -9.76 9.49 18.00
C THR A 80 -10.50 10.07 19.22
N ALA A 81 -10.94 9.20 20.13
CA ALA A 81 -11.73 9.61 21.29
C ALA A 81 -11.08 10.74 22.11
N ASP A 82 -9.75 10.79 22.17
CA ASP A 82 -8.99 11.68 23.05
C ASP A 82 -8.44 12.94 22.37
N ASN A 83 -8.52 13.05 21.04
CA ASN A 83 -7.89 14.15 20.29
C ASN A 83 -8.81 15.36 20.07
N ASN A 84 -10.07 15.29 20.53
CA ASN A 84 -11.03 16.42 20.58
C ASN A 84 -11.17 17.22 19.27
N PHE A 85 -11.04 16.58 18.10
CA PHE A 85 -11.08 17.23 16.80
C PHE A 85 -10.01 18.31 16.61
N SER A 86 -8.82 18.14 17.22
CA SER A 86 -7.66 19.00 17.01
C SER A 86 -7.09 18.84 15.59
N THR A 87 -7.00 17.59 15.13
CA THR A 87 -6.55 17.25 13.77
C THR A 87 -7.45 16.16 13.17
N PRO A 88 -8.75 16.43 12.99
CA PRO A 88 -9.69 15.41 12.59
C PRO A 88 -9.47 15.02 11.14
N PHE A 89 -9.73 13.76 10.82
CA PHE A 89 -9.94 13.36 9.45
C PHE A 89 -11.21 14.05 8.92
N ASN A 90 -11.09 14.78 7.80
CA ASN A 90 -12.20 15.51 7.19
C ASN A 90 -12.65 14.77 5.93
N MET A 91 -13.91 14.33 5.91
CA MET A 91 -14.57 13.71 4.76
C MET A 91 -15.59 14.69 4.18
N PRO A 92 -15.34 15.30 3.01
CA PRO A 92 -16.34 16.13 2.34
C PRO A 92 -17.55 15.28 1.90
N LEU A 93 -18.75 15.75 2.22
CA LEU A 93 -20.02 15.07 1.90
C LEU A 93 -20.96 15.95 1.05
N GLN A 94 -20.52 17.15 0.68
CA GLN A 94 -21.29 18.09 -0.15
C GLN A 94 -22.66 18.36 0.48
N ASP A 95 -23.75 18.23 -0.27
CA ASP A 95 -25.12 18.47 0.19
C ASP A 95 -25.81 17.22 0.72
N ALA A 96 -25.08 16.13 1.02
CA ALA A 96 -25.66 14.93 1.60
C ALA A 96 -26.25 15.18 3.01
N ARG A 97 -27.16 14.30 3.42
CA ARG A 97 -27.74 14.24 4.79
C ARG A 97 -27.57 12.87 5.44
N GLU A 98 -26.86 11.98 4.76
CA GLU A 98 -26.60 10.62 5.21
C GLU A 98 -25.23 10.15 4.73
N LYS A 99 -24.56 9.33 5.53
CA LYS A 99 -23.39 8.53 5.14
C LYS A 99 -23.56 7.11 5.68
N VAL A 100 -23.64 6.16 4.77
CA VAL A 100 -23.58 4.71 5.06
C VAL A 100 -22.14 4.24 4.91
N PHE A 101 -21.58 3.60 5.93
CA PHE A 101 -20.31 2.91 5.90
C PHE A 101 -20.52 1.42 5.72
N THR A 102 -19.80 0.81 4.79
CA THR A 102 -19.63 -0.65 4.79
C THR A 102 -18.64 -1.08 5.87
N GLY A 103 -18.62 -2.37 6.20
CA GLY A 103 -17.65 -2.91 7.16
C GLY A 103 -16.20 -2.63 6.78
N ALA A 104 -15.85 -2.80 5.50
CA ALA A 104 -14.52 -2.51 4.96
C ALA A 104 -14.15 -1.04 5.02
N GLU A 105 -15.09 -0.15 4.66
CA GLU A 105 -14.86 1.31 4.71
C GLU A 105 -14.60 1.78 6.14
N LEU A 106 -15.39 1.27 7.10
CA LEU A 106 -15.22 1.60 8.51
C LEU A 106 -13.90 1.01 9.04
N ASN A 107 -13.57 -0.25 8.74
CA ASN A 107 -12.31 -0.87 9.19
C ASN A 107 -11.09 -0.09 8.67
N THR A 108 -11.09 0.28 7.39
CA THR A 108 -10.04 1.09 6.75
C THR A 108 -9.88 2.47 7.40
N LEU A 109 -11.01 3.10 7.78
CA LEU A 109 -11.00 4.36 8.50
C LEU A 109 -10.28 4.23 9.84
N LEU A 110 -10.55 3.18 10.62
CA LEU A 110 -9.91 2.93 11.91
C LEU A 110 -8.40 2.70 11.73
N THR A 111 -7.98 1.91 10.73
CA THR A 111 -6.56 1.73 10.40
C THR A 111 -5.85 3.05 10.05
N ARG A 112 -6.52 3.94 9.31
CA ARG A 112 -5.97 5.26 8.99
C ARG A 112 -5.82 6.17 10.21
N LEU A 113 -6.71 6.01 11.21
CA LEU A 113 -6.58 6.66 12.52
C LEU A 113 -5.48 6.03 13.40
N LYS A 114 -4.75 5.03 12.88
CA LYS A 114 -3.66 4.32 13.55
C LYS A 114 -4.13 3.49 14.75
N TYR A 115 -5.40 3.11 14.76
CA TYR A 115 -5.90 2.12 15.70
C TYR A 115 -5.39 0.72 15.35
N ALA A 116 -5.05 -0.06 16.37
CA ALA A 116 -4.66 -1.45 16.22
C ALA A 116 -5.85 -2.27 15.70
N GLN A 117 -5.58 -3.28 14.87
CA GLN A 117 -6.59 -4.21 14.38
C GLN A 117 -6.97 -5.23 15.48
N GLU A 118 -8.13 -5.87 15.33
CA GLU A 118 -8.66 -6.88 16.27
C GLU A 118 -8.98 -6.37 17.68
N GLU A 119 -8.99 -5.05 17.85
CA GLU A 119 -9.31 -4.38 19.09
C GLU A 119 -10.53 -3.46 18.94
N THR A 120 -11.15 -3.14 20.08
CA THR A 120 -12.26 -2.19 20.18
C THR A 120 -11.75 -0.80 20.48
N HIS A 121 -12.13 0.16 19.63
CA HIS A 121 -11.72 1.56 19.75
C HIS A 121 -12.92 2.49 19.75
N ASP A 122 -12.87 3.52 20.58
CA ASP A 122 -13.84 4.61 20.53
C ASP A 122 -13.42 5.65 19.48
N VAL A 123 -14.32 5.95 18.54
CA VAL A 123 -14.16 7.03 17.56
C VAL A 123 -15.21 8.11 17.79
N ASN A 124 -14.78 9.38 17.71
CA ASN A 124 -15.68 10.52 17.79
C ASN A 124 -15.97 11.05 16.38
N MET A 125 -17.25 11.25 16.08
CA MET A 125 -17.74 11.71 14.79
C MET A 125 -18.60 12.96 14.98
N ARG A 126 -18.40 14.00 14.18
CA ARG A 126 -19.28 15.17 14.14
C ARG A 126 -19.46 15.70 12.74
N ILE A 127 -20.59 16.35 12.49
CA ILE A 127 -20.85 17.06 11.25
C ILE A 127 -20.37 18.49 11.36
N ARG A 128 -19.67 18.96 10.34
CA ARG A 128 -19.33 20.37 10.11
C ARG A 128 -20.13 20.85 8.90
N ALA A 129 -20.97 21.86 9.09
CA ALA A 129 -21.73 22.51 8.03
C ALA A 129 -21.12 23.89 7.70
N THR A 130 -21.06 24.23 6.42
CA THR A 130 -20.54 25.50 5.92
C THR A 130 -21.43 26.04 4.81
N VAL A 131 -21.56 27.36 4.72
CA VAL A 131 -22.24 28.07 3.62
C VAL A 131 -21.29 28.95 2.83
N SER A 132 -20.23 29.46 3.46
CA SER A 132 -19.12 30.16 2.81
C SER A 132 -17.92 30.22 3.77
N ASN A 133 -16.75 30.61 3.26
CA ASN A 133 -15.56 30.83 4.10
C ASN A 133 -15.64 32.10 4.96
N LEU A 134 -16.70 32.90 4.83
CA LEU A 134 -16.90 34.16 5.57
C LEU A 134 -17.85 33.99 6.75
N VAL A 135 -18.47 32.81 6.90
CA VAL A 135 -19.41 32.49 7.96
C VAL A 135 -18.82 31.35 8.78
N GLU A 136 -18.83 31.50 10.10
CA GLU A 136 -18.38 30.44 11.00
C GLU A 136 -19.18 29.15 10.76
N PRO A 137 -18.50 27.99 10.66
CA PRO A 137 -19.18 26.71 10.50
C PRO A 137 -20.03 26.37 11.72
N ILE A 138 -21.15 25.69 11.47
CA ILE A 138 -21.98 25.08 12.52
C ILE A 138 -21.54 23.62 12.68
N TYR A 139 -21.40 23.17 13.92
CA TYR A 139 -21.05 21.79 14.24
C TYR A 139 -22.22 21.07 14.92
N SER A 140 -22.36 19.78 14.65
CA SER A 140 -23.19 18.91 15.48
C SER A 140 -22.53 18.64 16.83
N ALA A 141 -23.30 18.12 17.78
CA ALA A 141 -22.72 17.37 18.89
C ALA A 141 -21.90 16.18 18.35
N ALA A 142 -20.82 15.82 19.05
CA ALA A 142 -20.02 14.66 18.70
C ALA A 142 -20.75 13.38 19.11
N GLN A 143 -20.88 12.43 18.19
CA GLN A 143 -21.30 11.07 18.47
C GLN A 143 -20.08 10.19 18.67
N LYS A 144 -20.07 9.46 19.79
CA LYS A 144 -19.06 8.45 20.07
C LYS A 144 -19.60 7.10 19.60
N VAL A 145 -18.81 6.40 18.79
CA VAL A 145 -19.11 5.04 18.34
C VAL A 145 -17.95 4.13 18.75
N SER A 146 -18.25 3.02 19.38
CA SER A 146 -17.26 2.00 19.71
C SER A 146 -17.17 0.99 18.56
N VAL A 147 -16.00 0.80 17.98
CA VAL A 147 -15.82 -0.05 16.79
C VAL A 147 -14.78 -1.12 17.09
N THR A 148 -15.19 -2.39 17.05
CA THR A 148 -14.26 -3.53 17.04
C THR A 148 -13.82 -3.78 15.61
N THR A 149 -12.51 -3.67 15.37
CA THR A 149 -11.89 -3.85 14.05
C THR A 149 -11.58 -5.33 13.78
N TYR A 150 -11.32 -5.67 12.51
CA TYR A 150 -10.82 -6.99 12.12
C TYR A 150 -9.49 -6.87 11.38
N SER A 151 -8.67 -7.93 11.45
CA SER A 151 -7.42 -8.03 10.70
C SER A 151 -7.67 -8.35 9.23
N THR A 152 -6.96 -7.67 8.33
CA THR A 152 -6.93 -8.05 6.91
C THR A 152 -5.76 -8.97 6.58
N PHE A 153 -5.10 -9.52 7.61
CA PHE A 153 -3.99 -10.43 7.45
C PHE A 153 -4.49 -11.80 6.98
N VAL A 154 -4.07 -12.21 5.79
CA VAL A 154 -4.24 -13.57 5.31
C VAL A 154 -2.97 -14.34 5.60
N GLU A 155 -3.08 -15.48 6.28
CA GLU A 155 -1.93 -16.35 6.53
C GLU A 155 -1.40 -16.88 5.18
N PRO A 156 -0.14 -16.55 4.81
CA PRO A 156 0.42 -17.01 3.55
C PRO A 156 0.47 -18.54 3.49
N SER A 157 0.21 -19.09 2.31
CA SER A 157 0.40 -20.52 2.06
C SER A 157 1.63 -20.79 1.20
N PHE A 158 2.13 -22.02 1.26
CA PHE A 158 3.36 -22.41 0.59
C PHE A 158 3.23 -23.73 -0.17
N VAL A 159 3.92 -23.80 -1.30
CA VAL A 159 4.27 -25.05 -1.97
C VAL A 159 5.79 -25.17 -2.01
N TYR A 160 6.31 -26.37 -2.24
CA TYR A 160 7.75 -26.64 -2.21
C TYR A 160 8.22 -27.20 -3.55
N VAL A 161 9.48 -26.95 -3.90
CA VAL A 161 10.02 -27.28 -5.24
C VAL A 161 11.12 -28.34 -5.16
N PRO A 162 10.87 -29.58 -4.74
CA PRO A 162 11.91 -30.60 -4.73
C PRO A 162 12.38 -30.90 -6.17
N GLY A 163 13.69 -30.86 -6.38
CA GLY A 163 14.30 -31.28 -7.63
C GLY A 163 15.70 -31.82 -7.48
N ASP A 164 16.33 -32.11 -8.61
CA ASP A 164 17.69 -32.66 -8.66
C ASP A 164 18.67 -31.80 -7.88
N TYR A 165 18.57 -30.47 -7.99
CA TYR A 165 19.48 -29.49 -7.37
C TYR A 165 19.68 -29.68 -5.86
N GLN A 166 18.69 -30.24 -5.14
CA GLN A 166 18.80 -30.56 -3.72
C GLN A 166 18.72 -32.07 -3.43
N GLY A 167 18.63 -32.91 -4.47
CA GLY A 167 18.66 -34.38 -4.34
C GLY A 167 17.30 -35.02 -4.09
N TRP A 168 16.21 -34.43 -4.61
CA TRP A 168 14.84 -34.94 -4.46
C TRP A 168 14.35 -35.13 -3.00
N SER A 169 14.76 -34.24 -2.07
CA SER A 169 14.28 -34.19 -0.68
C SER A 169 13.25 -33.06 -0.45
N PRO A 170 11.93 -33.34 -0.44
CA PRO A 170 10.91 -32.35 -0.09
C PRO A 170 11.12 -31.71 1.29
N GLU A 171 11.77 -32.40 2.23
CA GLU A 171 12.05 -31.89 3.57
C GLU A 171 12.90 -30.62 3.55
N THR A 172 13.82 -30.50 2.58
CA THR A 172 14.76 -29.37 2.46
C THR A 172 14.51 -28.51 1.22
N ALA A 173 13.48 -28.83 0.45
CA ALA A 173 13.13 -28.08 -0.75
C ALA A 173 12.79 -26.61 -0.41
N PRO A 174 13.33 -25.63 -1.15
CA PRO A 174 12.86 -24.24 -1.11
C PRO A 174 11.36 -24.14 -1.42
N SER A 175 10.73 -23.11 -0.88
CA SER A 175 9.30 -22.84 -1.03
C SER A 175 9.00 -21.79 -2.11
N LEU A 176 7.78 -21.84 -2.63
CA LEU A 176 7.10 -20.72 -3.28
C LEU A 176 5.99 -20.25 -2.33
N ILE A 177 5.74 -18.95 -2.27
CA ILE A 177 4.77 -18.32 -1.37
C ILE A 177 3.55 -17.81 -2.14
N SER A 178 2.37 -17.99 -1.55
CA SER A 178 1.13 -17.29 -1.92
C SER A 178 0.80 -16.32 -0.79
N VAL A 179 1.17 -15.05 -0.94
CA VAL A 179 1.02 -14.01 0.10
C VAL A 179 -0.44 -13.81 0.47
N GLU A 180 -1.33 -13.86 -0.52
CA GLU A 180 -2.77 -13.71 -0.34
C GLU A 180 -3.49 -15.06 -0.15
N SER A 181 -2.73 -16.16 -0.07
CA SER A 181 -3.27 -17.53 0.01
C SER A 181 -4.33 -17.84 -1.07
N ASN A 182 -4.16 -17.27 -2.26
CA ASN A 182 -5.13 -17.30 -3.36
C ASN A 182 -4.90 -18.48 -4.33
N GLY A 183 -4.03 -19.44 -3.98
CA GLY A 183 -3.66 -20.58 -4.83
C GLY A 183 -2.65 -20.28 -5.93
N ILE A 184 -2.14 -19.04 -6.00
CA ILE A 184 -1.04 -18.63 -6.88
C ILE A 184 0.22 -18.44 -6.04
N TYR A 185 1.26 -19.20 -6.38
CA TYR A 185 2.52 -19.26 -5.65
C TYR A 185 3.67 -18.73 -6.52
N GLN A 186 4.55 -17.93 -5.92
CA GLN A 186 5.74 -17.40 -6.58
C GLN A 186 6.97 -17.54 -5.69
N GLY A 187 8.14 -17.68 -6.31
CA GLY A 187 9.41 -17.76 -5.60
C GLY A 187 10.57 -17.97 -6.57
N ILE A 188 11.80 -17.91 -6.06
CA ILE A 188 13.00 -18.02 -6.87
C ILE A 188 13.74 -19.31 -6.53
N ILE A 189 14.00 -20.14 -7.53
CA ILE A 189 14.69 -21.42 -7.37
C ILE A 189 15.98 -21.41 -8.17
N SER A 190 17.09 -21.74 -7.48
CA SER A 190 18.43 -21.79 -8.07
C SER A 190 18.79 -23.22 -8.49
N PHE A 191 18.98 -23.44 -9.80
CA PHE A 191 19.35 -24.75 -10.36
C PHE A 191 20.87 -24.86 -10.64
N ASN A 192 21.69 -24.12 -9.87
CA ASN A 192 23.08 -23.82 -10.20
C ASN A 192 24.10 -24.94 -9.88
N ASN A 193 23.68 -26.07 -9.31
CA ASN A 193 24.60 -27.09 -8.77
C ASN A 193 24.47 -28.48 -9.42
N LYS A 194 23.80 -28.61 -10.57
CA LYS A 194 23.65 -29.90 -11.28
C LYS A 194 24.10 -29.85 -12.73
N ASP A 195 24.65 -30.98 -13.19
CA ASP A 195 25.13 -31.18 -14.56
C ASP A 195 23.95 -31.37 -15.52
N ASN A 196 23.30 -30.27 -15.88
CA ASN A 196 22.19 -30.19 -16.84
C ASN A 196 20.94 -31.04 -16.54
N ASN A 197 20.92 -31.79 -15.43
CA ASN A 197 19.71 -32.42 -14.92
C ASN A 197 18.98 -31.41 -14.01
N LEU A 198 18.16 -30.58 -14.65
CA LEU A 198 17.48 -29.43 -14.03
C LEU A 198 16.01 -29.74 -13.75
N LYS A 199 15.73 -30.98 -13.37
CA LYS A 199 14.36 -31.45 -13.15
C LYS A 199 13.90 -31.18 -11.73
N PHE A 200 12.59 -31.01 -11.60
CA PHE A 200 11.92 -30.76 -10.34
C PHE A 200 10.44 -31.14 -10.38
N LYS A 201 9.80 -31.09 -9.22
CA LYS A 201 8.35 -31.18 -9.03
C LYS A 201 7.90 -30.07 -8.07
N ILE A 202 6.59 -29.93 -7.94
CA ILE A 202 5.95 -29.06 -6.94
C ILE A 202 5.24 -29.97 -5.91
N THR A 203 5.31 -29.67 -4.63
CA THR A 203 4.61 -30.42 -3.57
C THR A 203 3.78 -29.52 -2.67
N GLU A 204 2.61 -29.98 -2.25
CA GLU A 204 1.89 -29.38 -1.12
C GLU A 204 2.47 -29.96 0.17
N GLY A 205 3.13 -29.11 0.94
CA GLY A 205 3.91 -29.56 2.10
C GLY A 205 5.28 -30.14 1.74
N ARG A 206 6.07 -30.38 2.77
CA ARG A 206 7.43 -30.94 2.69
C ARG A 206 7.42 -32.47 2.62
N SER A 207 6.58 -33.03 1.75
CA SER A 207 6.48 -34.48 1.53
C SER A 207 6.03 -34.79 0.10
N TRP A 208 6.07 -36.07 -0.28
CA TRP A 208 5.57 -36.54 -1.57
C TRP A 208 4.06 -36.82 -1.60
N SER A 209 3.33 -36.54 -0.50
CA SER A 209 1.90 -36.90 -0.35
C SER A 209 1.02 -36.31 -1.44
N VAL A 210 1.22 -35.02 -1.76
CA VAL A 210 0.57 -34.34 -2.89
C VAL A 210 1.67 -33.67 -3.70
N ASN A 211 1.83 -34.09 -4.95
CA ASN A 211 2.84 -33.53 -5.84
C ASN A 211 2.29 -33.33 -7.25
N TYR A 212 2.82 -32.31 -7.91
CA TYR A 212 2.49 -31.93 -9.26
C TYR A 212 3.74 -32.00 -10.13
N GLY A 213 3.52 -32.45 -11.36
CA GLY A 213 4.50 -32.44 -12.43
C GLY A 213 3.88 -31.92 -13.73
N GLY A 214 4.52 -32.18 -14.86
CA GLY A 214 4.07 -31.73 -16.18
C GLY A 214 2.70 -32.29 -16.55
N GLY A 215 1.83 -31.42 -17.03
CA GLY A 215 0.53 -31.79 -17.59
C GLY A 215 0.61 -32.19 -19.07
N ALA A 216 -0.57 -32.30 -19.70
CA ALA A 216 -0.70 -32.73 -21.09
C ALA A 216 -0.14 -31.71 -22.11
N ALA A 217 -0.07 -30.43 -21.73
CA ALA A 217 0.49 -29.36 -22.54
C ALA A 217 1.65 -28.65 -21.82
N ALA A 218 2.55 -28.03 -22.59
CA ALA A 218 3.62 -27.21 -22.02
C ALA A 218 3.03 -26.10 -21.13
N GLY A 219 3.64 -25.86 -19.97
CA GLY A 219 3.16 -24.89 -18.98
C GLY A 219 1.95 -25.34 -18.16
N THR A 220 1.44 -26.56 -18.35
CA THR A 220 0.37 -27.12 -17.50
C THR A 220 0.91 -28.08 -16.45
N LEU A 221 0.14 -28.27 -15.38
CA LEU A 221 0.42 -29.18 -14.27
C LEU A 221 -0.56 -30.35 -14.26
N ALA A 222 -0.09 -31.49 -13.78
CA ALA A 222 -0.92 -32.64 -13.44
C ALA A 222 -0.50 -33.24 -12.10
N LEU A 223 -1.50 -33.68 -11.33
CA LEU A 223 -1.27 -34.43 -10.11
C LEU A 223 -0.48 -35.71 -10.43
N ASN A 224 0.62 -35.93 -9.72
CA ASN A 224 1.57 -37.02 -9.96
C ASN A 224 2.13 -37.06 -11.40
N GLY A 225 2.14 -35.92 -12.11
CA GLY A 225 2.68 -35.81 -13.46
C GLY A 225 4.20 -36.08 -13.52
N PRO A 226 4.76 -36.27 -14.73
CA PRO A 226 6.22 -36.37 -14.94
C PRO A 226 6.97 -35.14 -14.43
N ASP A 227 8.28 -35.24 -14.24
CA ASP A 227 9.10 -34.12 -13.77
C ASP A 227 9.03 -32.91 -14.72
N LEU A 228 9.06 -31.73 -14.12
CA LEU A 228 9.26 -30.45 -14.80
C LEU A 228 10.75 -30.20 -15.02
N ALA A 229 11.11 -29.28 -15.90
CA ALA A 229 12.49 -28.88 -16.12
C ALA A 229 12.60 -27.43 -16.59
N VAL A 230 13.69 -26.76 -16.21
CA VAL A 230 14.11 -25.48 -16.79
C VAL A 230 15.15 -25.71 -17.90
N PRO A 231 15.27 -24.81 -18.90
CA PRO A 231 16.06 -25.07 -20.09
C PRO A 231 17.58 -24.99 -19.89
N THR A 232 18.04 -24.14 -18.99
CA THR A 232 19.47 -23.92 -18.72
C THR A 232 19.72 -23.76 -17.23
N LYS A 233 20.94 -24.08 -16.79
CA LYS A 233 21.40 -23.86 -15.42
C LYS A 233 21.30 -22.36 -15.12
N ASP A 234 20.44 -22.00 -14.17
CA ASP A 234 20.30 -20.63 -13.68
C ASP A 234 19.37 -20.57 -12.45
N SER A 235 19.16 -19.37 -11.92
CA SER A 235 18.02 -19.07 -11.05
C SER A 235 16.80 -18.61 -11.86
N TYR A 236 15.63 -19.12 -11.47
CA TYR A 236 14.35 -18.80 -12.13
C TYR A 236 13.32 -18.35 -11.12
N ARG A 237 12.59 -17.29 -11.46
CA ARG A 237 11.31 -17.00 -10.81
C ARG A 237 10.29 -18.01 -11.33
N ILE A 238 9.82 -18.88 -10.46
CA ILE A 238 8.78 -19.86 -10.75
C ILE A 238 7.44 -19.29 -10.30
N THR A 239 6.41 -19.40 -11.15
CA THR A 239 5.03 -19.12 -10.80
C THR A 239 4.21 -20.40 -10.97
N VAL A 240 3.42 -20.76 -9.96
CA VAL A 240 2.51 -21.90 -9.97
C VAL A 240 1.11 -21.39 -9.67
N ASP A 241 0.15 -21.71 -10.52
CA ASP A 241 -1.27 -21.43 -10.31
C ASP A 241 -2.00 -22.77 -10.19
N LEU A 242 -2.37 -23.14 -8.96
CA LEU A 242 -3.09 -24.38 -8.68
C LEU A 242 -4.59 -24.30 -8.98
N ASN A 243 -5.13 -23.09 -9.17
CA ASN A 243 -6.52 -22.92 -9.59
C ASN A 243 -6.69 -23.30 -11.06
N ASN A 244 -5.74 -22.85 -11.89
CA ASN A 244 -5.74 -23.11 -13.33
C ASN A 244 -4.86 -24.30 -13.73
N MET A 245 -4.14 -24.90 -12.78
CA MET A 245 -3.20 -25.99 -13.02
C MET A 245 -2.13 -25.63 -14.05
N THR A 246 -1.50 -24.46 -13.87
CA THR A 246 -0.43 -23.97 -14.76
C THR A 246 0.83 -23.60 -13.99
N TRP A 247 1.94 -23.55 -14.70
CA TRP A 247 3.20 -23.06 -14.16
C TRP A 247 4.01 -22.34 -15.24
N SER A 248 4.91 -21.48 -14.80
CA SER A 248 5.92 -20.85 -15.66
C SER A 248 7.23 -20.64 -14.92
N ALA A 249 8.31 -20.49 -15.67
CA ALA A 249 9.61 -20.13 -15.15
C ALA A 249 10.24 -19.05 -16.05
N ALA A 250 10.67 -17.95 -15.44
CA ALA A 250 11.40 -16.89 -16.10
C ALA A 250 12.78 -16.75 -15.46
N LYS A 251 13.84 -16.59 -16.27
CA LYS A 251 15.20 -16.37 -15.75
C LYS A 251 15.19 -15.12 -14.86
N TYR A 252 15.63 -15.29 -13.63
CA TYR A 252 15.72 -14.24 -12.62
C TYR A 252 16.88 -14.58 -11.71
N SER A 253 18.05 -14.07 -12.07
CA SER A 253 19.33 -14.44 -11.48
C SER A 253 20.17 -13.21 -11.27
N TRP A 254 20.55 -12.96 -10.02
CA TRP A 254 21.49 -11.89 -9.72
C TRP A 254 22.90 -12.44 -9.65
N GLY A 255 23.83 -11.72 -10.27
CA GLY A 255 25.23 -12.07 -10.34
C GLY A 255 26.12 -10.92 -9.90
N LEU A 256 27.32 -11.29 -9.45
CA LEU A 256 28.40 -10.35 -9.18
C LEU A 256 29.40 -10.38 -10.35
N ILE A 257 29.67 -9.22 -10.95
CA ILE A 257 30.67 -9.05 -12.02
C ILE A 257 31.74 -8.04 -11.59
N GLY A 258 32.93 -8.11 -12.16
CA GLY A 258 33.98 -7.10 -11.97
C GLY A 258 35.38 -7.68 -11.96
N ASP A 259 36.41 -6.86 -12.15
CA ASP A 259 37.81 -7.31 -12.16
C ASP A 259 38.27 -7.93 -10.82
N ALA A 260 37.54 -7.66 -9.73
CA ALA A 260 37.75 -8.32 -8.45
C ALA A 260 37.21 -9.77 -8.40
N THR A 261 36.31 -10.14 -9.31
CA THR A 261 35.62 -11.44 -9.33
C THR A 261 36.40 -12.49 -10.13
N PRO A 262 36.15 -13.81 -9.94
CA PRO A 262 36.83 -14.86 -10.70
C PRO A 262 36.69 -14.78 -12.23
N GLY A 263 35.58 -14.21 -12.72
CA GLY A 263 35.28 -14.06 -14.14
C GLY A 263 35.63 -12.70 -14.74
N GLY A 264 36.16 -11.77 -13.94
CA GLY A 264 36.45 -10.41 -14.38
C GLY A 264 35.18 -9.69 -14.87
N TRP A 265 35.35 -8.85 -15.89
CA TRP A 265 34.24 -8.20 -16.60
C TRP A 265 33.65 -9.05 -17.74
N ASP A 266 34.10 -10.30 -17.88
CA ASP A 266 33.65 -11.19 -18.97
C ASP A 266 32.52 -12.12 -18.54
N LYS A 267 32.41 -12.43 -17.23
CA LYS A 267 31.45 -13.41 -16.71
C LYS A 267 31.06 -13.16 -15.25
N ASP A 268 29.76 -13.25 -14.98
CA ASP A 268 29.20 -13.11 -13.64
C ASP A 268 29.50 -14.33 -12.77
N THR A 269 29.57 -14.08 -11.47
CA THR A 269 29.49 -15.09 -10.44
C THR A 269 28.08 -15.10 -9.88
N ASP A 270 27.30 -16.11 -10.27
CA ASP A 270 25.88 -16.23 -9.89
C ASP A 270 25.70 -16.30 -8.37
N MET A 271 24.75 -15.51 -7.86
CA MET A 271 24.29 -15.58 -6.48
C MET A 271 23.19 -16.66 -6.33
N ILE A 272 22.95 -17.09 -5.09
CA ILE A 272 21.88 -18.03 -4.74
C ILE A 272 20.82 -17.28 -3.94
N TYR A 273 19.55 -17.46 -4.28
CA TYR A 273 18.46 -16.84 -3.55
C TYR A 273 18.10 -17.65 -2.31
N ASP A 274 18.05 -16.97 -1.17
CA ASP A 274 17.60 -17.49 0.11
C ASP A 274 16.12 -17.14 0.28
N ASN A 275 15.22 -18.10 0.01
CA ASN A 275 13.77 -17.86 0.08
C ASN A 275 13.27 -17.62 1.52
N GLU A 276 14.00 -18.06 2.54
CA GLU A 276 13.61 -17.82 3.94
C GLU A 276 13.97 -16.41 4.37
N ALA A 277 15.13 -15.91 3.95
CA ALA A 277 15.61 -14.57 4.28
C ALA A 277 15.20 -13.47 3.27
N GLY A 278 14.73 -13.84 2.07
CA GLY A 278 14.34 -12.88 1.03
C GLY A 278 15.52 -12.19 0.33
N VAL A 279 16.72 -12.78 0.37
CA VAL A 279 17.96 -12.13 -0.09
C VAL A 279 18.78 -13.01 -1.02
N TRP A 280 19.64 -12.39 -1.82
CA TRP A 280 20.65 -13.08 -2.62
C TRP A 280 21.94 -13.22 -1.83
N ARG A 281 22.56 -14.40 -1.87
CA ARG A 281 23.81 -14.72 -1.17
C ARG A 281 24.89 -15.22 -2.13
N LEU A 282 26.12 -14.81 -1.89
CA LEU A 282 27.31 -15.35 -2.55
C LEU A 282 28.47 -15.40 -1.57
N THR A 283 29.13 -16.54 -1.45
CA THR A 283 30.46 -16.61 -0.80
C THR A 283 31.51 -16.83 -1.88
N THR A 284 32.42 -15.87 -2.04
CA THR A 284 33.45 -15.94 -3.08
C THR A 284 34.74 -15.25 -2.65
N ALA A 285 35.86 -15.67 -3.25
CA ALA A 285 37.13 -14.98 -3.11
C ALA A 285 37.19 -13.82 -4.10
N LEU A 286 37.52 -12.64 -3.60
CA LEU A 286 37.71 -11.41 -4.37
C LEU A 286 39.17 -10.99 -4.35
N THR A 287 39.66 -10.45 -5.46
CA THR A 287 40.92 -9.70 -5.51
C THR A 287 40.67 -8.23 -5.18
N ALA A 288 41.71 -7.42 -5.08
CA ALA A 288 41.53 -5.97 -4.95
C ALA A 288 41.09 -5.40 -6.30
N GLY A 289 39.96 -4.72 -6.35
CA GLY A 289 39.39 -4.24 -7.61
C GLY A 289 37.98 -3.68 -7.42
N LYS A 290 37.17 -3.86 -8.46
CA LYS A 290 35.81 -3.36 -8.62
C LYS A 290 34.81 -4.50 -8.77
N ILE A 291 33.62 -4.31 -8.25
CA ILE A 291 32.46 -5.20 -8.43
C ILE A 291 31.20 -4.41 -8.78
N LYS A 292 30.21 -5.12 -9.33
CA LYS A 292 28.88 -4.62 -9.65
C LYS A 292 27.86 -5.77 -9.62
N PHE A 293 26.61 -5.46 -9.31
CA PHE A 293 25.51 -6.43 -9.34
C PHE A 293 24.73 -6.31 -10.63
N ARG A 294 24.40 -7.42 -11.28
CA ARG A 294 23.61 -7.44 -12.52
C ARG A 294 22.52 -8.49 -12.47
N LEU A 295 21.38 -8.15 -13.06
CA LEU A 295 20.29 -9.09 -13.28
C LEU A 295 20.50 -9.79 -14.62
N ASN A 296 20.39 -11.12 -14.60
CA ASN A 296 20.36 -12.00 -15.77
C ASN A 296 21.58 -11.89 -16.69
N ASP A 297 22.77 -11.65 -16.12
CA ASP A 297 24.04 -11.43 -16.83
C ASP A 297 24.01 -10.26 -17.83
N ASP A 298 23.04 -9.36 -17.68
CA ASP A 298 22.74 -8.28 -18.62
C ASP A 298 22.98 -6.91 -17.98
N TRP A 299 23.37 -5.94 -18.81
CA TRP A 299 23.61 -4.57 -18.36
C TRP A 299 22.33 -3.74 -18.21
N GLY A 300 21.17 -4.23 -18.66
CA GLY A 300 19.90 -3.50 -18.60
C GLY A 300 19.51 -3.13 -17.17
N THR A 301 19.52 -4.10 -16.25
CA THR A 301 19.26 -3.87 -14.82
C THR A 301 20.50 -4.24 -14.02
N ASN A 302 21.17 -3.22 -13.48
CA ASN A 302 22.38 -3.37 -12.68
C ASN A 302 22.41 -2.35 -11.55
N TYR A 303 23.12 -2.69 -10.47
CA TYR A 303 23.25 -1.87 -9.28
C TYR A 303 24.72 -1.66 -8.93
N GLY A 304 25.06 -0.40 -8.65
CA GLY A 304 26.34 0.02 -8.10
C GLY A 304 26.12 0.93 -6.89
N GLU A 305 27.15 1.65 -6.46
CA GLU A 305 27.12 2.50 -5.27
C GLU A 305 27.83 3.83 -5.54
N ASP A 306 27.09 4.93 -5.42
CA ASP A 306 27.61 6.28 -5.62
C ASP A 306 28.06 6.95 -4.32
N ASN A 307 27.47 6.55 -3.18
CA ASN A 307 27.56 7.29 -1.92
C ASN A 307 28.42 6.62 -0.82
N GLY A 308 28.74 5.33 -0.96
CA GLY A 308 29.56 4.60 0.01
C GLY A 308 28.82 4.26 1.31
N ASP A 309 27.49 4.26 1.31
CA ASP A 309 26.61 4.01 2.45
C ASP A 309 25.93 2.63 2.43
N SER A 310 26.35 1.74 1.52
CA SER A 310 25.81 0.41 1.26
C SER A 310 24.38 0.38 0.71
N VAL A 311 23.86 1.54 0.30
CA VAL A 311 22.63 1.67 -0.49
C VAL A 311 23.02 1.66 -1.97
N LEU A 312 22.27 0.93 -2.77
CA LEU A 312 22.55 0.70 -4.18
C LEU A 312 21.70 1.61 -5.08
N GLU A 313 22.35 2.21 -6.07
CA GLU A 313 21.68 2.97 -7.12
C GLU A 313 21.62 2.20 -8.44
N ALA A 314 20.45 2.25 -9.10
CA ALA A 314 20.29 1.67 -10.43
C ALA A 314 21.27 2.34 -11.40
N GLY A 315 22.19 1.56 -11.96
CA GLY A 315 23.26 2.09 -12.82
C GLY A 315 24.39 2.83 -12.09
N GLY A 316 24.42 2.85 -10.75
CA GLY A 316 25.43 3.56 -9.94
C GLY A 316 26.86 3.09 -10.18
N ALA A 317 27.86 3.76 -9.60
CA ALA A 317 29.28 3.50 -9.85
C ALA A 317 29.75 2.11 -9.38
N ASP A 318 30.88 1.64 -9.93
CA ASP A 318 31.45 0.35 -9.55
C ASP A 318 32.04 0.39 -8.13
N ILE A 319 31.68 -0.62 -7.34
CA ILE A 319 32.01 -0.74 -5.91
C ILE A 319 33.46 -1.19 -5.74
N SER A 320 34.26 -0.48 -4.95
CA SER A 320 35.65 -0.89 -4.68
C SER A 320 35.72 -1.94 -3.58
N VAL A 321 36.48 -3.00 -3.79
CA VAL A 321 36.70 -4.06 -2.80
C VAL A 321 38.17 -4.36 -2.61
N ALA A 322 38.54 -4.72 -1.38
CA ALA A 322 39.87 -5.22 -1.04
C ALA A 322 39.93 -6.74 -1.17
N ALA A 323 41.10 -7.30 -1.42
CA ALA A 323 41.28 -8.75 -1.53
C ALA A 323 40.86 -9.49 -0.25
N GLY A 324 40.16 -10.60 -0.43
CA GLY A 324 39.66 -11.44 0.66
C GLY A 324 38.55 -12.39 0.22
N THR A 325 38.20 -13.32 1.09
CA THR A 325 36.97 -14.12 0.94
C THR A 325 35.84 -13.40 1.67
N TYR A 326 34.73 -13.19 0.98
CA TYR A 326 33.57 -12.50 1.53
C TYR A 326 32.32 -13.37 1.43
N GLU A 327 31.46 -13.29 2.44
CA GLU A 327 30.04 -13.49 2.27
C GLU A 327 29.41 -12.16 1.86
N ILE A 328 28.69 -12.21 0.75
CA ILE A 328 28.04 -11.08 0.10
C ILE A 328 26.55 -11.34 0.19
N VAL A 329 25.81 -10.37 0.73
CA VAL A 329 24.34 -10.39 0.77
C VAL A 329 23.86 -9.20 -0.04
N LEU A 330 22.92 -9.44 -0.96
CA LEU A 330 22.22 -8.43 -1.73
C LEU A 330 20.74 -8.51 -1.37
N ASP A 331 20.20 -7.41 -0.86
CA ASP A 331 18.80 -7.24 -0.50
C ASP A 331 18.16 -6.20 -1.43
N LEU A 332 17.07 -6.59 -2.08
CA LEU A 332 16.38 -5.78 -3.09
C LEU A 332 14.95 -5.45 -2.69
N GLU A 333 14.49 -5.93 -1.53
CA GLU A 333 13.09 -5.89 -1.10
C GLU A 333 12.94 -5.23 0.29
N ASN A 334 13.77 -4.23 0.59
CA ASN A 334 13.65 -3.47 1.84
C ASN A 334 12.31 -2.72 1.90
N GLU A 335 11.75 -2.57 3.12
CA GLU A 335 10.45 -1.93 3.36
C GLU A 335 10.36 -0.48 2.86
N ASP A 336 11.49 0.23 2.85
CA ASP A 336 11.59 1.61 2.36
C ASP A 336 11.82 1.71 0.84
N GLY A 337 11.87 0.57 0.15
CA GLY A 337 12.06 0.46 -1.30
C GLY A 337 13.52 0.60 -1.76
N THR A 338 14.48 0.62 -0.83
CA THR A 338 15.91 0.68 -1.18
C THR A 338 16.47 -0.71 -1.52
N ALA A 339 17.53 -0.74 -2.34
CA ALA A 339 18.37 -1.91 -2.54
C ALA A 339 19.65 -1.72 -1.72
N THR A 340 20.11 -2.74 -1.02
CA THR A 340 21.30 -2.68 -0.17
C THR A 340 22.18 -3.91 -0.35
N TYR A 341 23.44 -3.80 0.07
CA TYR A 341 24.35 -4.95 0.09
C TYR A 341 25.23 -4.95 1.32
N THR A 342 25.76 -6.12 1.66
CA THR A 342 26.81 -6.25 2.68
C THR A 342 27.98 -7.08 2.17
N LEU A 343 29.19 -6.74 2.62
CA LEU A 343 30.43 -7.49 2.38
C LEU A 343 31.05 -7.89 3.71
N THR A 344 30.82 -9.13 4.13
CA THR A 344 31.37 -9.66 5.39
C THR A 344 32.57 -10.55 5.11
N LYS A 345 33.76 -10.11 5.50
CA LYS A 345 34.99 -10.89 5.33
C LYS A 345 34.95 -12.16 6.20
N LYS A 346 35.31 -13.31 5.63
CA LYS A 346 35.36 -14.62 6.31
C LYS A 346 36.73 -14.95 6.88
#